data_AF-A0A8I0FXB7-F1
#
_entry.id   AF-A0A8I0FXB7-F1
#
_cell.length_a   1.000
_cell.length_b   1.000
_cell.length_c   1.000
_cell.angle_alpha   90.00
_cell.angle_beta   90.00
_cell.angle_gamma   90.00
#
_symmetry.space_group_name_H-M   'P 1'
#
loop_
_entity.id
_entity.type
_entity.pdbx_description
1 polymer ?
#
loop_
_entity_poly.entity_id
_entity_poly.type
_entity_poly.pdbx_seq_one_letter_code
_entity_poly.pdbx_strand_id
1 'polypeptide(L)'
;MSTAHQEPLFTDDELDQPPFEPMTAFPDGLFRPLNWNLLTADEAESEWLDLNAWVNWLRTSYGLPPTVIPPFWHRHDELVWELSALHQHWLNSYDPDGSPSGPLAWHRDFADARYRLREWVSTCGTKLDRDRPTRQTAWPGEPATVTTLETVIEDRDADFVQFVLADVDARRRVEARVRDGT
;
A
#
# COMPACT_ATOMS: atom_id res chain seq x y z
N MET A 1 32.75 45.79 -12.35
CA MET A 1 32.47 44.40 -12.74
C MET A 1 32.67 43.54 -11.51
N SER A 2 31.58 42.87 -11.12
CA SER A 2 31.43 42.04 -9.94
C SER A 2 31.80 40.61 -10.29
N THR A 3 32.49 39.92 -9.39
CA THR A 3 32.43 38.46 -9.33
C THR A 3 32.32 38.10 -7.86
N ALA A 4 31.09 37.94 -7.39
CA ALA A 4 30.80 37.31 -6.12
C ALA A 4 31.21 35.83 -6.24
N HIS A 5 32.14 35.40 -5.39
CA HIS A 5 32.34 33.97 -5.16
C HIS A 5 31.16 33.47 -4.34
N GLN A 6 30.21 32.85 -5.03
CA GLN A 6 29.18 32.05 -4.40
C GLN A 6 29.84 30.75 -3.92
N GLU A 7 29.87 30.53 -2.60
CA GLU A 7 30.26 29.22 -2.08
C GLU A 7 29.25 28.15 -2.52
N PRO A 8 29.70 26.94 -2.85
CA PRO A 8 28.81 25.86 -3.24
C PRO A 8 27.88 25.52 -2.08
N LEU A 9 26.58 25.46 -2.36
CA LEU A 9 25.50 25.22 -1.40
C LEU A 9 25.49 23.80 -0.81
N PHE A 10 26.36 22.92 -1.31
CA PHE A 10 26.48 21.52 -0.88
C PHE A 10 27.93 21.09 -0.99
N THR A 11 28.43 20.40 0.03
CA THR A 11 29.71 19.68 0.00
C THR A 11 29.58 18.41 -0.84
N ASP A 12 30.64 18.00 -1.54
CA ASP A 12 30.67 16.75 -2.35
C ASP A 12 30.19 15.51 -1.53
N ASP A 13 30.44 15.52 -0.23
CA ASP A 13 30.03 14.47 0.72
C ASP A 13 28.49 14.31 0.87
N GLU A 14 27.71 15.36 0.58
CA GLU A 14 26.25 15.36 0.69
C GLU A 14 25.57 14.84 -0.60
N LEU A 15 26.29 14.85 -1.73
CA LEU A 15 25.84 14.31 -3.01
C LEU A 15 26.08 12.79 -3.14
N ASP A 16 26.96 12.24 -2.31
CA ASP A 16 27.31 10.81 -2.28
C ASP A 16 26.40 9.98 -1.36
N GLN A 17 25.45 10.61 -0.64
CA GLN A 17 24.45 9.88 0.14
C GLN A 17 23.33 9.38 -0.79
N PRO A 18 23.11 8.05 -0.90
CA PRO A 18 22.02 7.55 -1.72
C PRO A 18 20.68 7.96 -1.10
N PRO A 19 19.70 8.43 -1.89
CA PRO A 19 18.39 8.89 -1.39
C PRO A 19 17.53 7.75 -0.80
N PHE A 20 18.03 6.52 -0.81
CA PHE A 20 17.39 5.31 -0.33
C PHE A 20 18.49 4.32 0.04
N GLU A 21 18.55 3.89 1.30
CA GLU A 21 19.33 2.69 1.65
C GLU A 21 18.56 1.48 1.10
N PRO A 22 19.09 0.78 0.08
CA PRO A 22 18.46 -0.45 -0.36
C PRO A 22 18.54 -1.46 0.79
N MET A 23 17.40 -2.01 1.20
CA MET A 23 17.37 -3.18 2.07
C MET A 23 18.20 -4.29 1.41
N THR A 24 19.43 -4.49 1.90
CA THR A 24 20.39 -5.45 1.35
C THR A 24 20.04 -6.91 1.67
N ALA A 25 19.01 -7.13 2.49
CA ALA A 25 18.46 -8.46 2.75
C ALA A 25 16.98 -8.32 3.14
N PHE A 26 16.12 -9.06 2.43
CA PHE A 26 14.77 -9.32 2.89
C PHE A 26 14.86 -10.39 3.98
N PRO A 27 14.27 -10.21 5.18
CA PRO A 27 14.18 -11.30 6.14
C PRO A 27 13.55 -12.53 5.48
N ASP A 28 14.14 -13.71 5.72
CA ASP A 28 13.67 -14.99 5.21
C ASP A 28 12.16 -15.14 5.51
N GLY A 29 11.33 -15.06 4.45
CA GLY A 29 9.87 -15.21 4.56
C GLY A 29 9.00 -14.29 3.72
N LEU A 30 9.57 -13.29 3.02
CA LEU A 30 8.80 -12.26 2.29
C LEU A 30 8.33 -12.67 0.88
N PHE A 31 8.89 -13.70 0.25
CA PHE A 31 8.41 -14.20 -1.04
C PHE A 31 7.30 -15.24 -0.89
N ARG A 32 6.15 -14.83 -0.37
CA ARG A 32 4.95 -15.67 -0.32
C ARG A 32 3.76 -14.95 -0.94
N PRO A 33 2.80 -15.68 -1.53
CA PRO A 33 1.48 -15.11 -1.79
C PRO A 33 0.90 -14.57 -0.49
N LEU A 34 0.67 -13.26 -0.43
CA LEU A 34 0.09 -12.62 0.75
C LEU A 34 -1.41 -12.87 0.78
N ASN A 35 -1.90 -13.53 1.83
CA ASN A 35 -3.33 -13.73 2.06
C ASN A 35 -3.72 -13.09 3.40
N TRP A 36 -4.28 -11.88 3.33
CA TRP A 36 -4.73 -11.09 4.48
C TRP A 36 -5.67 -11.83 5.44
N ASN A 37 -6.43 -12.81 4.94
CA ASN A 37 -7.38 -13.57 5.76
C ASN A 37 -6.71 -14.61 6.67
N LEU A 38 -5.46 -14.97 6.40
CA LEU A 38 -4.71 -16.01 7.13
C LEU A 38 -3.67 -15.43 8.09
N LEU A 39 -3.45 -14.12 8.06
CA LEU A 39 -2.46 -13.45 8.91
C LEU A 39 -2.93 -13.41 10.36
N THR A 40 -2.02 -13.76 11.26
CA THR A 40 -2.13 -13.43 12.68
C THR A 40 -2.13 -11.91 12.87
N ALA A 41 -2.47 -11.46 14.08
CA ALA A 41 -2.46 -10.05 14.41
C ALA A 41 -1.09 -9.38 14.17
N ASP A 42 -0.01 -10.03 14.60
CA ASP A 42 1.34 -9.47 14.51
C ASP A 42 1.87 -9.52 13.06
N GLU A 43 1.52 -10.56 12.29
CA GLU A 43 1.83 -10.61 10.85
C GLU A 43 1.07 -9.51 10.09
N ALA A 44 -0.23 -9.34 10.37
CA ALA A 44 -1.03 -8.30 9.72
C ALA A 44 -0.48 -6.89 10.02
N GLU A 45 -0.05 -6.62 11.26
CA GLU A 45 0.58 -5.35 11.62
C GLU A 45 1.82 -5.06 10.77
N SER A 46 2.74 -6.03 10.65
CA SER A 46 3.94 -5.89 9.83
C SER A 46 3.60 -5.65 8.37
N GLU A 47 2.72 -6.46 7.80
CA GLU A 47 2.36 -6.39 6.38
C GLU A 47 1.64 -5.08 6.05
N TRP A 48 0.81 -4.54 6.97
CA TRP A 48 0.20 -3.23 6.80
C TRP A 48 1.23 -2.11 6.74
N LEU A 49 2.20 -2.11 7.67
CA LEU A 49 3.24 -1.08 7.72
C LEU A 49 4.15 -1.14 6.50
N ASP A 50 4.59 -2.35 6.11
CA ASP A 50 5.44 -2.57 4.94
C ASP A 50 4.72 -2.15 3.67
N LEU A 51 3.45 -2.55 3.49
CA LEU A 51 2.66 -2.15 2.33
C LEU A 51 2.46 -0.63 2.29
N ASN A 52 2.17 0.03 3.41
CA ASN A 52 2.00 1.48 3.45
C ASN A 52 3.30 2.23 3.09
N ALA A 53 4.44 1.79 3.61
CA ALA A 53 5.74 2.35 3.24
C ALA A 53 5.99 2.20 1.74
N TRP A 54 5.74 1.02 1.19
CA TRP A 54 5.93 0.73 -0.23
C TRP A 54 4.95 1.51 -1.13
N VAL A 55 3.67 1.61 -0.78
CA VAL A 55 2.68 2.41 -1.51
C VAL A 55 3.07 3.88 -1.52
N ASN A 56 3.59 4.40 -0.40
CA ASN A 56 4.09 5.77 -0.33
C ASN A 56 5.28 5.99 -1.25
N TRP A 57 6.25 5.09 -1.25
CA TRP A 57 7.36 5.12 -2.20
C TRP A 57 6.87 5.04 -3.65
N LEU A 58 5.95 4.13 -3.96
CA LEU A 58 5.45 3.90 -5.32
C LEU A 58 4.76 5.16 -5.86
N ARG A 59 3.86 5.77 -5.09
CA ARG A 59 3.14 6.97 -5.53
C ARG A 59 4.06 8.16 -5.74
N THR A 60 5.09 8.34 -4.91
CA THR A 60 6.02 9.47 -5.02
C THR A 60 7.00 9.26 -6.15
N SER A 61 7.57 8.05 -6.27
CA SER A 61 8.57 7.71 -7.29
C SER A 61 8.01 7.78 -8.71
N TYR A 62 6.76 7.36 -8.91
CA TYR A 62 6.10 7.36 -10.22
C TYR A 62 5.12 8.52 -10.44
N GLY A 63 5.02 9.46 -9.49
CA GLY A 63 4.11 10.61 -9.59
C GLY A 63 2.64 10.22 -9.78
N LEU A 64 2.18 9.20 -9.06
CA LEU A 64 0.85 8.63 -9.25
C LEU A 64 -0.22 9.57 -8.67
N PRO A 65 -1.24 9.95 -9.46
CA PRO A 65 -2.33 10.78 -8.97
C PRO A 65 -3.30 9.97 -8.08
N PRO A 66 -4.16 10.64 -7.28
CA PRO A 66 -5.21 10.01 -6.49
C PRO A 66 -6.17 9.14 -7.29
N THR A 67 -6.28 9.35 -8.60
CA THR A 67 -7.09 8.52 -9.50
C THR A 67 -6.48 7.14 -9.78
N VAL A 68 -5.24 6.89 -9.35
CA VAL A 68 -4.57 5.58 -9.40
C VAL A 68 -4.41 5.03 -8.00
N ILE A 69 -3.85 5.83 -7.08
CA ILE A 69 -3.69 5.45 -5.67
C ILE A 69 -4.25 6.57 -4.80
N PRO A 70 -5.47 6.40 -4.25
CA PRO A 70 -6.14 7.41 -3.44
C PRO A 70 -5.59 7.43 -2.00
N PRO A 71 -5.82 8.51 -1.23
CA PRO A 71 -5.33 8.60 0.15
C PRO A 71 -5.85 7.49 1.07
N PHE A 72 -7.11 7.07 0.92
CA PHE A 72 -7.76 6.03 1.72
C PHE A 72 -7.73 4.65 1.04
N TRP A 73 -6.69 4.34 0.26
CA TRP A 73 -6.56 3.04 -0.42
C TRP A 73 -6.69 1.84 0.53
N HIS A 74 -6.25 1.97 1.77
CA HIS A 74 -6.28 0.93 2.80
C HIS A 74 -7.70 0.57 3.27
N ARG A 75 -8.70 1.39 2.95
CA ARG A 75 -10.12 1.13 3.25
C ARG A 75 -10.86 0.36 2.18
N HIS A 76 -10.18 0.01 1.07
CA HIS A 76 -10.79 -0.69 -0.05
C HIS A 76 -10.06 -2.00 -0.32
N ASP A 77 -10.73 -3.11 -0.02
CA ASP A 77 -10.16 -4.44 -0.19
C ASP A 77 -9.61 -4.67 -1.59
N GLU A 78 -10.33 -4.25 -2.63
CA GLU A 78 -9.88 -4.38 -4.02
C GLU A 78 -8.55 -3.66 -4.31
N LEU A 79 -8.29 -2.53 -3.65
CA LEU A 79 -7.01 -1.82 -3.75
C LEU A 79 -5.95 -2.52 -2.88
N VAL A 80 -6.30 -2.94 -1.67
CA VAL A 80 -5.39 -3.66 -0.77
C VAL A 80 -4.87 -4.93 -1.44
N TRP A 81 -5.74 -5.74 -2.03
CA TRP A 81 -5.38 -6.98 -2.73
C TRP A 81 -4.49 -6.73 -3.95
N GLU A 82 -4.85 -5.78 -4.82
CA GLU A 82 -4.07 -5.47 -6.03
C GLU A 82 -2.70 -4.89 -5.66
N LEU A 83 -2.64 -3.95 -4.70
CA LEU A 83 -1.39 -3.33 -4.26
C LEU A 83 -0.49 -4.33 -3.55
N SER A 84 -1.06 -5.23 -2.73
CA SER A 84 -0.31 -6.33 -2.11
C SER A 84 0.33 -7.23 -3.17
N ALA A 85 -0.44 -7.65 -4.18
CA ALA A 85 0.09 -8.50 -5.24
C ALA A 85 1.20 -7.81 -6.04
N LEU A 86 1.04 -6.51 -6.32
CA LEU A 86 2.05 -5.72 -7.02
C LEU A 86 3.32 -5.53 -6.16
N HIS A 87 3.18 -5.38 -4.84
CA HIS A 87 4.30 -5.33 -3.90
C HIS A 87 5.07 -6.65 -3.89
N GLN A 88 4.38 -7.79 -3.76
CA GLN A 88 5.03 -9.10 -3.80
C GLN A 88 5.74 -9.35 -5.14
N HIS A 89 5.15 -8.92 -6.25
CA HIS A 89 5.80 -8.99 -7.54
C HIS A 89 7.06 -8.09 -7.59
N TRP A 90 6.99 -6.88 -7.03
CA TRP A 90 8.15 -5.98 -6.95
C TRP A 90 9.28 -6.64 -6.17
N LEU A 91 9.00 -7.15 -4.96
CA LEU A 91 9.98 -7.85 -4.13
C LEU A 91 10.65 -8.98 -4.92
N ASN A 92 9.85 -9.88 -5.52
CA ASN A 92 10.38 -11.01 -6.29
C ASN A 92 11.21 -10.56 -7.51
N SER A 93 10.87 -9.44 -8.13
CA SER A 93 11.57 -8.92 -9.30
C SER A 93 12.91 -8.24 -8.98
N TYR A 94 13.11 -7.83 -7.73
CA TYR A 94 14.37 -7.24 -7.24
C TYR A 94 15.11 -8.17 -6.27
N ASP A 95 14.75 -9.46 -6.24
CA ASP A 95 15.48 -10.48 -5.49
C ASP A 95 16.95 -10.56 -5.96
N PRO A 96 17.95 -10.63 -5.05
CA PRO A 96 19.37 -10.67 -5.42
C PRO A 96 19.77 -11.87 -6.29
N ASP A 97 19.09 -13.00 -6.14
CA ASP A 97 19.31 -14.22 -6.93
C ASP A 97 18.39 -14.29 -8.17
N GLY A 98 17.55 -13.27 -8.34
CA GLY A 98 16.58 -13.15 -9.43
C GLY A 98 17.20 -12.85 -10.80
N SER A 99 16.39 -13.00 -11.84
CA SER A 99 16.81 -12.63 -13.20
C SER A 99 17.09 -11.12 -13.29
N PRO A 100 18.20 -10.68 -13.92
CA PRO A 100 18.45 -9.26 -14.20
C PRO A 100 17.35 -8.59 -15.05
N SER A 101 16.54 -9.37 -15.77
CA SER A 101 15.39 -8.86 -16.53
C SER A 101 14.11 -8.73 -15.70
N GLY A 102 14.10 -9.21 -14.46
CA GLY A 102 12.95 -9.18 -13.54
C GLY A 102 12.35 -7.78 -13.35
N PRO A 103 13.17 -6.75 -13.07
CA PRO A 103 12.69 -5.38 -12.95
C PRO A 103 11.96 -4.86 -14.20
N LEU A 104 12.44 -5.23 -15.39
CA LEU A 104 11.79 -4.82 -16.65
C LEU A 104 10.44 -5.52 -16.84
N ALA A 105 10.34 -6.80 -16.45
CA ALA A 105 9.08 -7.54 -16.47
C ALA A 105 8.06 -6.90 -15.52
N TRP A 106 8.48 -6.57 -14.29
CA TRP A 106 7.62 -5.88 -13.32
C TRP A 106 7.06 -4.55 -13.86
N HIS A 107 7.87 -3.74 -14.56
CA HIS A 107 7.39 -2.49 -15.15
C HIS A 107 6.32 -2.69 -16.24
N ARG A 108 6.39 -3.81 -16.99
CA ARG A 108 5.35 -4.17 -17.96
C ARG A 108 4.05 -4.46 -17.23
N ASP A 109 4.10 -5.30 -16.22
CA ASP A 109 2.91 -5.74 -15.48
C ASP A 109 2.34 -4.60 -14.60
N PHE A 110 3.20 -3.71 -14.10
CA PHE A 110 2.80 -2.47 -13.44
C PHE A 110 2.02 -1.54 -14.37
N ALA A 111 2.38 -1.47 -15.66
CA ALA A 111 1.63 -0.66 -16.61
C ALA A 111 0.16 -1.12 -16.72
N ASP A 112 -0.05 -2.44 -16.76
CA ASP A 112 -1.37 -3.06 -16.79
C ASP A 112 -2.10 -2.92 -15.44
N ALA A 113 -1.39 -3.07 -14.32
CA ALA A 113 -1.95 -2.89 -12.97
C ALA A 113 -2.49 -1.46 -12.78
N ARG A 114 -1.81 -0.43 -13.30
CA ARG A 114 -2.31 0.95 -13.24
C ARG A 114 -3.65 1.15 -13.96
N TYR A 115 -3.96 0.35 -14.99
CA TYR A 115 -5.28 0.39 -15.61
C TYR A 115 -6.34 -0.15 -14.64
N ARG A 116 -6.10 -1.34 -14.04
CA ARG A 116 -7.01 -1.94 -13.05
C ARG A 116 -7.20 -1.06 -11.82
N LEU A 117 -6.13 -0.46 -11.30
CA LEU A 117 -6.21 0.46 -10.16
C LEU A 117 -7.14 1.64 -10.43
N ARG A 118 -7.11 2.24 -11.63
CA ARG A 118 -8.04 3.32 -12.00
C ARG A 118 -9.50 2.84 -12.01
N GLU A 119 -9.74 1.63 -12.53
CA GLU A 119 -11.07 1.02 -12.52
C GLU A 119 -11.57 0.78 -11.08
N TRP A 120 -10.69 0.30 -10.20
CA TRP A 120 -11.01 0.12 -8.78
C TRP A 120 -11.32 1.44 -8.09
N VAL A 121 -10.48 2.46 -8.25
CA VAL A 121 -10.74 3.81 -7.69
C VAL A 121 -12.07 4.39 -8.20
N SER A 122 -12.36 4.22 -9.49
CA SER A 122 -13.63 4.65 -10.08
C SER A 122 -14.83 3.94 -9.46
N THR A 123 -14.71 2.61 -9.25
CA THR A 123 -15.78 1.75 -8.71
C THR A 123 -16.04 2.03 -7.24
N CYS A 124 -14.98 2.07 -6.43
CA CYS A 124 -15.07 2.32 -5.00
C CYS A 124 -15.49 3.77 -4.71
N GLY A 125 -15.14 4.70 -5.60
CA GLY A 125 -15.60 6.09 -5.59
C GLY A 125 -14.90 6.99 -4.60
N THR A 126 -13.76 6.54 -4.06
CA THR A 126 -12.86 7.33 -3.22
C THR A 126 -12.20 8.45 -4.01
N LYS A 127 -11.89 9.55 -3.34
CA LYS A 127 -11.36 10.79 -3.94
C LYS A 127 -10.21 11.33 -3.10
N LEU A 128 -9.70 12.49 -3.49
CA LEU A 128 -8.60 13.15 -2.78
C LEU A 128 -8.99 13.63 -1.37
N ASP A 129 -10.20 14.18 -1.22
CA ASP A 129 -10.65 14.86 0.00
C ASP A 129 -11.80 14.15 0.71
N ARG A 130 -12.33 13.08 0.10
CA ARG A 130 -13.48 12.34 0.63
C ARG A 130 -13.49 10.91 0.16
N ASP A 131 -14.09 10.07 0.99
CA ASP A 131 -14.16 8.65 0.79
C ASP A 131 -15.54 8.10 1.11
N ARG A 132 -15.87 6.93 0.55
CA ARG A 132 -17.01 6.11 0.95
C ARG A 132 -16.64 4.64 0.80
N PRO A 133 -17.19 3.74 1.64
CA PRO A 133 -17.02 2.31 1.41
C PRO A 133 -17.45 1.86 0.01
N THR A 134 -16.78 0.82 -0.49
CA THR A 134 -17.10 0.21 -1.78
C THR A 134 -18.55 -0.29 -1.78
N ARG A 135 -19.30 0.07 -2.82
CA ARG A 135 -20.73 -0.30 -2.90
C ARG A 135 -20.84 -1.78 -3.22
N GLN A 136 -21.50 -2.51 -2.34
CA GLN A 136 -21.90 -3.89 -2.58
C GLN A 136 -23.34 -3.94 -3.07
N THR A 137 -23.55 -4.55 -4.23
CA THR A 137 -24.89 -4.81 -4.77
C THR A 137 -25.51 -5.97 -4.01
N ALA A 138 -26.66 -5.75 -3.38
CA ALA A 138 -27.44 -6.83 -2.78
C ALA A 138 -28.01 -7.75 -3.87
N TRP A 139 -27.79 -9.05 -3.72
CA TRP A 139 -28.31 -10.07 -4.63
C TRP A 139 -29.76 -10.44 -4.27
N PRO A 140 -30.52 -11.07 -5.19
CA PRO A 140 -31.89 -11.51 -4.88
C PRO A 140 -31.93 -12.43 -3.65
N GLY A 141 -32.66 -11.99 -2.62
CA GLY A 141 -32.78 -12.71 -1.33
C GLY A 141 -31.91 -12.13 -0.21
N GLU A 142 -31.01 -11.19 -0.50
CA GLU A 142 -30.21 -10.49 0.49
C GLU A 142 -30.91 -9.23 1.00
N PRO A 143 -30.64 -8.82 2.25
CA PRO A 143 -31.10 -7.52 2.74
C PRO A 143 -30.51 -6.40 1.89
N ALA A 144 -31.30 -5.34 1.68
CA ALA A 144 -30.83 -4.17 0.94
C ALA A 144 -29.62 -3.55 1.64
N THR A 145 -28.60 -3.20 0.86
CA THR A 145 -27.38 -2.54 1.35
C THR A 145 -27.72 -1.16 1.90
N VAL A 146 -27.19 -0.84 3.08
CA VAL A 146 -27.32 0.50 3.67
C VAL A 146 -26.44 1.48 2.88
N THR A 147 -27.03 2.56 2.40
CA THR A 147 -26.28 3.66 1.78
C THR A 147 -25.36 4.30 2.82
N THR A 148 -24.05 4.17 2.63
CA THR A 148 -23.06 4.89 3.45
C THR A 148 -22.78 6.26 2.84
N LEU A 149 -22.67 7.29 3.68
CA LEU A 149 -22.38 8.66 3.27
C LEU A 149 -20.89 8.86 3.00
N GLU A 150 -20.56 9.82 2.14
CA GLU A 150 -19.17 10.26 1.97
C GLU A 150 -18.66 10.88 3.27
N THR A 151 -17.43 10.52 3.65
CA THR A 151 -16.70 11.04 4.81
C THR A 151 -15.51 11.87 4.32
N VAL A 152 -15.21 12.97 5.00
CA VAL A 152 -14.05 13.82 4.67
C VAL A 152 -12.75 13.14 5.11
N ILE A 153 -11.72 13.24 4.27
CA ILE A 153 -10.36 12.81 4.58
C ILE A 153 -9.63 13.98 5.25
N GLU A 154 -9.60 14.01 6.58
CA GLU A 154 -8.92 15.06 7.34
C GLU A 154 -7.41 14.83 7.44
N ASP A 155 -7.03 13.63 7.87
CA ASP A 155 -5.64 13.19 8.00
C ASP A 155 -5.54 11.71 7.62
N ARG A 156 -4.91 11.45 6.48
CA ARG A 156 -4.74 10.08 5.94
C ARG A 156 -3.82 9.20 6.76
N ASP A 157 -2.80 9.77 7.40
CA ASP A 157 -1.82 8.97 8.12
C ASP A 157 -2.38 8.63 9.51
N ALA A 158 -3.09 9.56 10.16
CA ALA A 158 -3.84 9.27 11.38
C ALA A 158 -4.94 8.23 11.16
N ASP A 159 -5.68 8.33 10.04
CA ASP A 159 -6.70 7.35 9.68
C ASP A 159 -6.12 5.95 9.47
N PHE A 160 -4.99 5.85 8.75
CA PHE A 160 -4.27 4.60 8.53
C PHE A 160 -3.86 3.94 9.84
N VAL A 161 -3.28 4.71 10.78
CA VAL A 161 -2.90 4.19 12.10
C VAL A 161 -4.11 3.65 12.85
N GLN A 162 -5.22 4.39 12.87
CA GLN A 162 -6.45 3.92 13.53
C GLN A 162 -7.02 2.66 12.88
N PHE A 163 -6.97 2.58 11.55
CA PHE A 163 -7.43 1.41 10.81
C PHE A 163 -6.61 0.16 11.16
N VAL A 164 -5.27 0.26 11.16
CA VAL A 164 -4.38 -0.86 11.49
C VAL A 164 -4.59 -1.32 12.94
N LEU A 165 -4.67 -0.40 13.90
CA LEU A 165 -4.94 -0.74 15.30
C LEU A 165 -6.27 -1.50 15.44
N ALA A 166 -7.32 -1.06 14.73
CA ALA A 166 -8.61 -1.72 14.77
C ALA A 166 -8.59 -3.14 14.16
N ASP A 167 -7.88 -3.34 13.05
CA ASP A 167 -7.69 -4.64 12.40
C ASP A 167 -6.91 -5.61 13.32
N VAL A 168 -5.78 -5.17 13.85
CA VAL A 168 -4.94 -5.94 14.79
C VAL A 168 -5.73 -6.34 16.03
N ASP A 169 -6.47 -5.42 16.64
CA ASP A 169 -7.32 -5.73 17.79
C ASP A 169 -8.44 -6.72 17.44
N ALA A 170 -9.02 -6.62 16.25
CA ALA A 170 -10.02 -7.58 15.79
C ALA A 170 -9.43 -8.99 15.66
N ARG A 171 -8.23 -9.12 15.07
CA ARG A 171 -7.51 -10.39 14.94
C ARG A 171 -7.15 -10.98 16.30
N ARG A 172 -6.60 -10.18 17.22
CA ARG A 172 -6.27 -10.63 18.60
C ARG A 172 -7.50 -11.18 19.33
N ARG A 173 -8.67 -10.55 19.16
CA ARG A 173 -9.94 -11.04 19.75
C ARG A 173 -10.35 -12.39 19.17
N VAL A 174 -10.15 -12.61 17.87
CA VAL A 174 -10.44 -13.90 17.23
C VAL A 174 -9.48 -14.98 17.73
N GLU A 175 -8.18 -14.70 17.77
CA GLU A 175 -7.16 -15.62 18.28
C GLU A 175 -7.39 -16.02 19.74
N ALA A 176 -7.75 -15.06 20.60
CA ALA A 176 -8.09 -15.32 22.00
C ALA A 176 -9.29 -16.26 22.12
N ARG A 177 -10.36 -16.04 21.35
CA ARG A 177 -11.54 -16.93 21.33
C ARG A 177 -11.20 -18.35 20.90
N VAL A 178 -10.31 -18.51 19.91
CA VAL A 178 -9.86 -19.82 19.44
C VAL A 178 -9.04 -20.53 20.53
N ARG A 179 -8.18 -19.79 21.23
CA ARG A 179 -7.38 -20.30 22.35
C ARG A 179 -8.24 -20.73 23.54
N ASP A 180 -9.25 -19.94 23.90
CA ASP A 180 -10.11 -20.19 25.06
C ASP A 180 -11.18 -21.26 24.80
N GLY A 181 -11.47 -21.56 23.53
CA GLY A 181 -12.44 -22.57 23.10
C GLY A 181 -11.85 -23.96 22.81
N THR A 182 -10.54 -24.16 23.02
CA THR A 182 -9.81 -25.43 22.85
C THR A 182 -9.43 -26.00 24.20
#